data_AF-A0A414DGU2-F1
#
_entry.id   AF-A0A414DGU2-F1
#
_cell.length_a   1.000
_cell.length_b   1.000
_cell.length_c   1.000
_cell.angle_alpha   90.00
_cell.angle_beta   90.00
_cell.angle_gamma   90.00
#
_symmetry.space_group_name_H-M   'P 1'
#
loop_
_entity.id
_entity.type
_entity.pdbx_description
1 polymer ?
#
loop_
_entity_poly.entity_id
_entity_poly.type
_entity_poly.pdbx_seq_one_letter_code
_entity_poly.pdbx_strand_id
1 'polypeptide(L)' 'MDKSHEVNAFCSGMVTGINLYQQKVVTAQKNNEAIKIGGELYYIQSAKERLQDMVDKICK' A
#
# COMPACT_ATOMS: atom_id res chain seq x y z
N MET A 1 -2.15 -16.54 -29.74
CA MET A 1 -2.75 -15.56 -28.81
C MET A 1 -2.38 -14.19 -29.35
N ASP A 2 -3.32 -13.24 -29.45
CA ASP A 2 -2.98 -11.89 -29.93
C ASP A 2 -2.13 -11.17 -28.87
N LYS A 3 -1.12 -10.42 -29.32
CA LYS A 3 -0.17 -9.70 -28.46
C LYS A 3 -0.88 -8.69 -27.55
N SER A 4 -2.00 -8.13 -28.00
CA SER A 4 -2.87 -7.28 -27.18
C SER A 4 -3.45 -8.01 -25.98
N HIS A 5 -3.86 -9.28 -26.14
CA HIS A 5 -4.39 -10.09 -25.04
C HIS A 5 -3.32 -10.41 -23.99
N GLU A 6 -2.08 -10.67 -24.39
CA GLU A 6 -0.96 -10.90 -23.47
C GLU A 6 -0.65 -9.67 -22.61
N VAL A 7 -0.57 -8.49 -23.23
CA VAL A 7 -0.32 -7.23 -22.51
C VAL A 7 -1.44 -6.92 -21.53
N ASN A 8 -2.70 -7.08 -21.95
CA ASN A 8 -3.84 -6.85 -21.08
C ASN A 8 -3.86 -7.83 -19.89
N ALA A 9 -3.58 -9.11 -20.11
CA ALA A 9 -3.50 -10.10 -19.04
C ALA A 9 -2.39 -9.76 -18.03
N PHE A 10 -1.23 -9.32 -18.50
CA PHE A 10 -0.13 -8.87 -17.63
C PHE A 10 -0.54 -7.66 -16.79
N CYS A 11 -1.08 -6.60 -17.42
CA CYS A 11 -1.53 -5.40 -16.72
C CYS A 11 -2.62 -5.71 -15.69
N SER A 12 -3.61 -6.53 -16.05
CA SER A 12 -4.67 -6.98 -15.13
C SER A 12 -4.10 -7.79 -13.96
N GLY A 13 -3.09 -8.64 -14.20
CA GLY A 13 -2.38 -9.37 -13.15
C GLY A 13 -1.70 -8.43 -12.16
N MET A 14 -0.97 -7.43 -12.66
CA MET A 14 -0.32 -6.43 -11.80
C MET A 14 -1.33 -5.63 -10.97
N VAL A 15 -2.37 -5.08 -11.61
CA VAL A 15 -3.40 -4.27 -10.93
C VAL A 15 -4.11 -5.09 -9.86
N THR A 16 -4.46 -6.33 -10.18
CA THR A 16 -5.05 -7.27 -9.20
C THR A 16 -4.13 -7.49 -8.00
N GLY A 17 -2.84 -7.74 -8.25
CA GLY A 17 -1.84 -7.89 -7.20
C GLY A 17 -1.76 -6.67 -6.28
N ILE A 18 -1.64 -5.48 -6.85
CA ILE A 18 -1.59 -4.20 -6.10
C ILE A 18 -2.85 -4.04 -5.24
N ASN A 19 -4.03 -4.27 -5.82
CA ASN A 19 -5.31 -4.12 -5.13
C ASN A 19 -5.43 -5.09 -3.94
N LEU A 20 -4.96 -6.34 -4.08
CA LEU A 20 -4.98 -7.31 -2.98
C LEU A 20 -4.12 -6.86 -1.80
N TYR A 21 -2.93 -6.30 -2.05
CA TYR A 21 -2.08 -5.78 -0.98
C TYR A 21 -2.69 -4.55 -0.30
N GLN A 22 -3.26 -3.63 -1.07
CA GLN A 22 -3.97 -2.46 -0.53
C GLN A 22 -5.15 -2.89 0.35
N GLN A 23 -5.96 -3.86 -0.09
CA GLN A 23 -7.09 -4.36 0.69
C GLN A 23 -6.64 -5.02 2.00
N LYS A 24 -5.53 -5.76 2.01
CA LYS A 24 -4.97 -6.33 3.25
C LYS A 24 -4.60 -5.25 4.27
N VAL A 25 -3.92 -4.19 3.81
CA VAL A 25 -3.55 -3.04 4.66
C VAL A 25 -4.80 -2.37 5.24
N VAL A 26 -5.80 -2.09 4.41
CA VAL A 26 -7.06 -1.46 4.85
C VAL A 26 -7.83 -2.37 5.82
N THR A 27 -7.84 -3.68 5.59
CA THR A 27 -8.55 -4.64 6.46
C THR A 27 -7.88 -4.74 7.81
N ALA A 28 -6.55 -4.88 7.85
CA ALA A 28 -5.79 -4.90 9.09
C ALA A 28 -6.03 -3.63 9.91
N GLN A 29 -6.04 -2.46 9.26
CA GLN A 29 -6.36 -1.19 9.91
C GLN A 29 -7.78 -1.18 10.51
N LYS A 30 -8.80 -1.61 9.75
CA LYS A 30 -10.18 -1.68 10.23
C LYS A 30 -10.35 -2.61 11.44
N ASN A 31 -9.59 -3.70 11.48
CA ASN A 31 -9.64 -4.68 12.55
C ASN A 31 -8.73 -4.34 13.74
N ASN A 32 -8.01 -3.21 13.70
CA ASN A 32 -6.95 -2.88 14.66
C ASN A 32 -5.85 -3.96 14.77
N GLU A 33 -5.59 -4.66 13.68
CA GLU A 33 -4.51 -5.64 13.56
C GLU A 33 -3.18 -4.97 13.20
N ALA A 34 -2.08 -5.53 13.68
CA ALA A 34 -0.75 -5.07 13.35
C ALA A 34 -0.42 -5.36 11.87
N ILE A 35 0.15 -4.37 11.17
CA ILE A 35 0.53 -4.53 9.77
C ILE A 35 1.97 -5.05 9.71
N LYS A 36 2.13 -6.29 9.23
CA LYS A 36 3.43 -6.94 9.10
C LYS A 36 3.76 -7.20 7.64
N ILE A 37 4.84 -6.60 7.12
CA ILE A 37 5.29 -6.78 5.74
C ILE A 37 6.69 -7.39 5.80
N GLY A 38 6.87 -8.59 5.23
CA GLY A 38 8.18 -9.24 5.15
C GLY A 38 8.82 -9.59 6.50
N GLY A 39 8.07 -9.66 7.59
CA GLY A 39 8.63 -9.88 8.93
C GLY A 39 8.63 -8.63 9.82
N GLU A 40 8.56 -7.45 9.21
CA GLU A 40 8.68 -6.16 9.88
C GLU A 40 7.32 -5.52 10.15
N LEU A 41 7.20 -4.85 11.30
CA LEU A 41 5.98 -4.15 11.70
C LEU A 41 5.95 -2.73 11.12
N TYR A 42 4.80 -2.35 10.56
CA TYR A 42 4.54 -1.05 9.97
C TYR A 42 3.37 -0.36 10.68
N TYR A 43 3.48 0.96 10.79
CA TYR A 43 2.41 1.83 11.27
C TYR A 43 1.85 2.64 10.11
N ILE A 44 0.52 2.78 10.05
CA ILE A 44 -0.12 3.69 9.09
C ILE A 44 -0.07 5.09 9.68
N GLN A 45 0.60 6.00 8.98
CA GLN A 45 0.50 7.42 9.27
C GLN A 45 -0.74 8.02 8.60
N SER A 46 -1.47 8.80 9.37
CA SER A 46 -2.47 9.74 8.88
C SER A 46 -1.83 10.88 8.08
N ALA A 47 -2.64 11.56 7.26
CA ALA A 47 -2.18 12.75 6.53
C ALA A 47 -1.65 13.85 7.46
N LYS A 48 -2.23 13.98 8.67
CA LYS A 48 -1.78 14.93 9.69
C LYS A 48 -0.40 14.56 10.22
N GLU A 49 -0.17 13.29 10.59
CA GLU A 49 1.13 12.81 11.06
C GLU A 49 2.20 12.99 9.99
N ARG A 50 1.88 12.67 8.73
CA ARG A 50 2.80 12.87 7.61
C ARG A 50 3.16 14.34 7.39
N LEU A 51 2.19 15.25 7.53
CA LEU A 51 2.43 16.69 7.42
C LEU A 51 3.31 17.19 8.57
N GLN A 52 3.03 16.74 9.81
CA GLN A 52 3.84 17.09 10.96
C GLN A 52 5.28 16.62 10.81
N ASP A 53 5.50 15.37 10.39
CA ASP A 53 6.84 14.83 10.12
C ASP A 53 7.60 15.63 9.06
N MET A 54 6.90 16.12 8.02
CA MET A 54 7.51 16.96 7.00
C MET A 54 7.93 18.32 7.56
N VAL A 55 7.04 18.98 8.30
CA VAL A 55 7.32 20.28 8.94
C VAL A 55 8.49 20.15 9.91
N ASP A 56 8.48 19.12 10.75
CA ASP A 56 9.53 18.85 11.73
C ASP A 56 10.90 18.65 11.07
N LYS A 57 10.96 18.01 9.90
CA LYS A 57 12.22 17.79 9.14
C LYS A 57 12.75 19.05 8.45
N ILE A 58 11.89 20.02 8.15
CA ILE A 58 12.28 21.27 7.48
C ILE A 58 12.65 22.34 8.52
N CYS A 59 11.95 22.36 9.65
CA CYS A 59 12.10 23.38 10.68
C CYS A 59 13.13 23.03 11.77
N LYS A 60 13.67 21.81 11.79
CA LYS A 60 14.82 21.40 12.61
C LYS A 60 16.00 21.08 11.69
#